data_AF-A0A3M1HW87-F1
#
_entry.id   AF-A0A3M1HW87-F1
#
_cell.length_a   1.000
_cell.length_b   1.000
_cell.length_c   1.000
_cell.angle_alpha   90.00
_cell.angle_beta   90.00
_cell.angle_gamma   90.00
#
_symmetry.space_group_name_H-M   'P 1'
#
loop_
_entity.id
_entity.type
_entity.pdbx_description
1 polymer ?
#
loop_
_entity_poly.entity_id
_entity_poly.type
_entity_poly.pdbx_seq_one_letter_code
_entity_poly.pdbx_strand_id
1 'polypeptide(L)'
;ATEPEAEIPDEPYPEGKERARWHIEAAMRTHARVFGEPPRGVWPAEGGVSSETLALFAACGFQWAATGEAVLNHSLGAAARAAAGASPLYAPWRVDTPQGAMALVFRDDRLSDKIGFEYQHWDQGEAVRDLVRELEAIHARMQGHPAPLVALILDGENAWSYYPEGGALFLRGLYRALAEHPKLKMTTIGGYLDFHPPEQKLERLVPGSWVFGTFSTWIGHPAKTEAWRRLIRAKRALDRAWPRLTPKAQEAALEALAICEGSDWTWWLAEHNPDDTVQDFDAL
;
A
#
# COMPACT_ATOMS: atom_id res chain seq x y z
N ALA A 1 13.49 -2.87 8.44
CA ALA A 1 13.18 -3.94 7.46
C ALA A 1 13.90 -3.61 6.16
N THR A 2 15.22 -3.76 6.22
CA THR A 2 16.14 -3.50 5.13
C THR A 2 17.09 -4.69 5.09
N GLU A 3 17.80 -4.85 3.97
CA GLU A 3 18.77 -5.91 3.79
C GLU A 3 19.94 -5.76 4.80
N PRO A 4 20.64 -6.85 5.15
CA PRO A 4 21.75 -6.82 6.13
C PRO A 4 22.88 -5.84 5.77
N GLU A 5 23.07 -5.54 4.48
CA GLU A 5 24.11 -4.65 3.95
C GLU A 5 23.55 -3.26 3.55
N ALA A 6 22.33 -2.93 3.96
CA ALA A 6 21.67 -1.68 3.60
C ALA A 6 22.43 -0.45 4.15
N GLU A 7 22.86 0.44 3.25
CA GLU A 7 23.36 1.75 3.65
C GLU A 7 22.18 2.62 4.10
N ILE A 8 22.21 3.14 5.31
CA ILE A 8 21.18 4.05 5.85
C ILE A 8 21.80 5.42 6.17
N PRO A 9 21.02 6.51 6.14
CA PRO A 9 21.52 7.81 6.57
C PRO A 9 22.04 7.78 8.00
N ASP A 10 23.11 8.52 8.25
CA ASP A 10 23.78 8.58 9.57
C ASP A 10 22.91 9.23 10.67
N GLU A 11 21.83 9.90 10.27
CA GLU A 11 20.89 10.56 11.15
C GLU A 11 19.44 10.29 10.74
N PRO A 12 18.50 10.21 11.70
CA PRO A 12 17.09 10.02 11.40
C PRO A 12 16.50 11.27 10.73
N TYR A 13 15.43 11.06 9.96
CA TYR A 13 14.69 12.18 9.39
C TYR A 13 14.08 13.08 10.51
N PRO A 14 14.38 14.39 10.53
CA PRO A 14 13.92 15.27 11.61
C PRO A 14 12.40 15.33 11.67
N GLU A 15 11.85 15.06 12.87
CA GLU A 15 10.40 15.08 13.11
C GLU A 15 9.62 14.14 12.18
N GLY A 16 10.23 13.02 11.77
CA GLY A 16 9.62 12.14 10.77
C GLY A 16 8.25 11.59 11.15
N LYS A 17 7.98 11.40 12.44
CA LYS A 17 6.65 10.98 12.92
C LYS A 17 5.61 12.08 12.75
N GLU A 18 5.97 13.32 13.06
CA GLU A 18 5.14 14.51 12.90
C GLU A 18 4.88 14.80 11.42
N ARG A 19 5.90 14.61 10.57
CA ARG A 19 5.77 14.73 9.11
C ARG A 19 4.85 13.66 8.53
N ALA A 20 5.00 12.39 8.92
CA ALA A 20 4.08 11.33 8.54
C ALA A 20 2.64 11.64 8.98
N ARG A 21 2.44 12.12 10.22
CA ARG A 21 1.13 12.56 10.72
C ARG A 21 0.56 13.71 9.88
N TRP A 22 1.37 14.68 9.49
CA TRP A 22 0.93 15.78 8.63
C TRP A 22 0.39 15.28 7.28
N HIS A 23 1.06 14.33 6.63
CA HIS A 23 0.60 13.70 5.38
C HIS A 23 -0.73 12.98 5.55
N ILE A 24 -0.87 12.22 6.64
CA ILE A 24 -2.10 11.49 6.96
C ILE A 24 -3.27 12.46 7.16
N GLU A 25 -3.08 13.51 7.95
CA GLU A 25 -4.11 14.53 8.19
C GLU A 25 -4.45 15.32 6.90
N ALA A 26 -3.47 15.59 6.04
CA ALA A 26 -3.68 16.24 4.74
C ALA A 26 -4.50 15.35 3.80
N ALA A 27 -4.23 14.04 3.76
CA ALA A 27 -5.00 13.07 3.01
C ALA A 27 -6.45 13.01 3.50
N MET A 28 -6.68 12.98 4.82
CA MET A 28 -8.02 13.00 5.40
C MET A 28 -8.81 14.26 5.04
N ARG A 29 -8.19 15.45 5.16
CA ARG A 29 -8.82 16.72 4.77
C ARG A 29 -9.18 16.73 3.28
N THR A 30 -8.26 16.24 2.44
CA THR A 30 -8.48 16.17 0.99
C THR A 30 -9.63 15.23 0.66
N HIS A 31 -9.64 14.02 1.24
CA HIS A 31 -10.71 13.06 1.04
C HIS A 31 -12.07 13.62 1.50
N ALA A 32 -12.15 14.22 2.69
CA ALA A 32 -13.38 14.83 3.18
C ALA A 32 -13.87 15.98 2.30
N ARG A 33 -12.96 16.79 1.76
CA ARG A 33 -13.30 17.86 0.80
C ARG A 33 -13.85 17.31 -0.52
N VAL A 34 -13.29 16.21 -1.03
CA VAL A 34 -13.64 15.64 -2.34
C VAL A 34 -14.89 14.77 -2.26
N PHE A 35 -15.02 13.95 -1.22
CA PHE A 35 -16.06 12.93 -1.10
C PHE A 35 -17.14 13.26 -0.06
N GLY A 36 -16.98 14.34 0.71
CA GLY A 36 -17.96 14.81 1.70
C GLY A 36 -17.85 14.14 3.08
N GLU A 37 -16.98 13.13 3.23
CA GLU A 37 -16.77 12.42 4.50
C GLU A 37 -15.30 11.98 4.66
N PRO A 38 -14.80 11.82 5.90
CA PRO A 38 -13.47 11.28 6.14
C PRO A 38 -13.37 9.80 5.71
N PRO A 39 -12.19 9.35 5.24
CA PRO A 39 -12.00 7.97 4.80
C PRO A 39 -12.05 7.00 5.99
N ARG A 40 -12.67 5.83 5.79
CA ARG A 40 -12.68 4.75 6.79
C ARG A 40 -11.41 3.90 6.77
N GLY A 41 -10.70 3.85 5.64
CA GLY A 41 -9.47 3.08 5.52
C GLY A 41 -8.50 3.67 4.52
N VAL A 42 -7.31 3.08 4.46
CA VAL A 42 -6.15 3.64 3.76
C VAL A 42 -5.39 2.58 2.99
N TRP A 43 -5.00 2.92 1.76
CA TRP A 43 -3.84 2.33 1.11
C TRP A 43 -2.64 3.20 1.46
N PRO A 44 -1.72 2.75 2.34
CA PRO A 44 -0.50 3.48 2.63
C PRO A 44 0.32 3.63 1.34
N ALA A 45 1.14 4.67 1.23
CA ALA A 45 2.08 4.80 0.13
C ALA A 45 2.86 3.48 -0.02
N GLU A 46 2.77 2.87 -1.21
CA GLU A 46 3.41 1.59 -1.52
C GLU A 46 2.98 0.41 -0.62
N GLY A 47 1.78 0.47 -0.05
CA GLY A 47 1.35 -0.50 0.97
C GLY A 47 2.30 -0.53 2.18
N GLY A 48 3.09 0.53 2.41
CA GLY A 48 4.09 0.59 3.46
C GLY A 48 3.49 0.61 4.86
N VAL A 49 3.78 -0.41 5.67
CA VAL A 49 3.26 -0.56 7.03
C VAL A 49 4.36 -0.87 8.04
N SER A 50 4.17 -0.38 9.25
CA SER A 50 4.87 -0.79 10.47
C SER A 50 3.92 -0.62 11.65
N SER A 51 4.28 -1.14 12.83
CA SER A 51 3.49 -0.93 14.05
C SER A 51 3.29 0.56 14.35
N GLU A 52 4.32 1.38 14.12
CA GLU A 52 4.29 2.83 14.30
C GLU A 52 3.39 3.52 13.27
N THR A 53 3.43 3.11 12.01
CA THR A 53 2.56 3.67 10.96
C THR A 53 1.09 3.32 11.23
N LEU A 54 0.79 2.09 11.63
CA LEU A 54 -0.58 1.71 12.01
C LEU A 54 -1.06 2.48 13.25
N ALA A 55 -0.18 2.69 14.24
CA ALA A 55 -0.49 3.54 15.40
C ALA A 55 -0.87 4.98 14.99
N LEU A 56 -0.20 5.55 13.99
CA LEU A 56 -0.55 6.86 13.43
C LEU A 56 -1.90 6.85 12.71
N PHE A 57 -2.18 5.82 11.91
CA PHE A 57 -3.49 5.67 11.25
C PHE A 57 -4.63 5.53 12.26
N ALA A 58 -4.47 4.68 13.27
CA ALA A 58 -5.43 4.52 14.36
C ALA A 58 -5.65 5.85 15.11
N ALA A 59 -4.58 6.59 15.40
CA ALA A 59 -4.67 7.92 16.03
C ALA A 59 -5.47 8.94 15.20
N CYS A 60 -5.46 8.78 13.87
CA CYS A 60 -6.20 9.63 12.94
C CYS A 60 -7.60 9.08 12.64
N GLY A 61 -8.02 7.97 13.23
CA GLY A 61 -9.37 7.43 13.12
C GLY A 61 -9.60 6.48 11.95
N PHE A 62 -8.55 6.02 11.27
CA PHE A 62 -8.68 4.95 10.27
C PHE A 62 -9.04 3.63 10.96
N GLN A 63 -9.95 2.88 10.34
CA GLN A 63 -10.43 1.59 10.84
C GLN A 63 -9.66 0.42 10.22
N TRP A 64 -9.19 0.58 8.99
CA TRP A 64 -8.47 -0.46 8.27
C TRP A 64 -7.38 0.09 7.36
N ALA A 65 -6.38 -0.73 7.09
CA ALA A 65 -5.35 -0.49 6.08
C ALA A 65 -5.16 -1.74 5.20
N ALA A 66 -4.54 -1.58 4.03
CA ALA A 66 -4.15 -2.70 3.17
C ALA A 66 -2.66 -2.67 2.81
N THR A 67 -2.06 -3.85 2.60
CA THR A 67 -0.64 -4.04 2.23
C THR A 67 -0.46 -5.32 1.40
N GLY A 68 0.78 -5.69 1.05
CA GLY A 68 1.10 -6.87 0.23
C GLY A 68 1.17 -8.18 1.00
N GLU A 69 0.94 -9.30 0.30
CA GLU A 69 1.00 -10.66 0.85
C GLU A 69 2.38 -11.00 1.44
N ALA A 70 3.47 -10.48 0.84
CA ALA A 70 4.81 -10.65 1.37
C ALA A 70 4.96 -10.13 2.82
N VAL A 71 4.29 -9.02 3.19
CA VAL A 71 4.29 -8.50 4.56
C VAL A 71 3.61 -9.47 5.52
N LEU A 72 2.49 -10.06 5.12
CA LEU A 72 1.82 -11.10 5.90
C LEU A 72 2.75 -12.29 6.10
N ASN A 73 3.40 -12.75 5.02
CA ASN A 73 4.29 -13.91 5.06
C ASN A 73 5.53 -13.68 5.93
N HIS A 74 6.07 -12.47 5.98
CA HIS A 74 7.16 -12.11 6.89
C HIS A 74 6.69 -12.00 8.35
N SER A 75 5.47 -11.54 8.55
CA SER A 75 4.83 -11.39 9.87
C SER A 75 4.45 -12.75 10.47
N LEU A 76 3.96 -13.67 9.63
CA LEU A 76 3.67 -15.05 9.99
C LEU A 76 4.97 -15.87 9.95
N GLY A 77 5.51 -16.17 11.13
CA GLY A 77 6.64 -17.09 11.25
C GLY A 77 6.40 -18.43 10.53
N ALA A 78 7.47 -19.14 10.17
CA ALA A 78 7.39 -20.37 9.36
C ALA A 78 6.42 -21.42 9.92
N ALA A 79 6.36 -21.55 11.26
CA ALA A 79 5.44 -22.46 11.94
C ALA A 79 3.95 -22.05 11.78
N ALA A 80 3.65 -20.75 11.83
CA ALA A 80 2.29 -20.25 11.65
C ALA A 80 1.84 -20.41 10.19
N ARG A 81 2.73 -20.19 9.22
CA ARG A 81 2.45 -20.45 7.79
C ARG A 81 2.15 -21.92 7.51
N ALA A 82 2.93 -22.83 8.11
CA ALA A 82 2.71 -24.27 7.96
C ALA A 82 1.43 -24.75 8.65
N ALA A 83 1.03 -24.12 9.75
CA ALA A 83 -0.17 -24.47 10.51
C ALA A 83 -1.47 -23.83 9.97
N ALA A 84 -1.38 -22.75 9.18
CA ALA A 84 -2.53 -21.94 8.78
C ALA A 84 -3.49 -22.60 7.77
N GLY A 85 -3.17 -23.79 7.21
CA GLY A 85 -4.09 -24.50 6.32
C GLY A 85 -4.55 -23.66 5.13
N ALA A 86 -5.86 -23.56 4.91
CA ALA A 86 -6.46 -22.75 3.84
C ALA A 86 -6.09 -21.26 4.03
N SER A 87 -5.37 -20.72 3.06
CA SER A 87 -4.50 -19.53 3.11
C SER A 87 -4.87 -18.42 4.11
N PRO A 88 -3.95 -18.02 5.02
CA PRO A 88 -4.14 -16.89 5.95
C PRO A 88 -4.35 -15.53 5.25
N LEU A 89 -4.12 -15.49 3.94
CA LEU A 89 -4.28 -14.34 3.08
C LEU A 89 -5.73 -13.86 2.95
N TYR A 90 -6.69 -14.79 2.92
CA TYR A 90 -8.08 -14.50 2.54
C TYR A 90 -8.97 -14.11 3.72
N ALA A 91 -8.38 -13.51 4.76
CA ALA A 91 -9.07 -13.01 5.93
C ALA A 91 -8.41 -11.71 6.41
N PRO A 92 -9.18 -10.74 6.96
CA PRO A 92 -8.59 -9.59 7.62
C PRO A 92 -7.93 -10.00 8.93
N TRP A 93 -6.84 -9.33 9.27
CA TRP A 93 -6.10 -9.53 10.52
C TRP A 93 -6.29 -8.35 11.46
N ARG A 94 -6.42 -8.62 12.75
CA ARG A 94 -6.45 -7.59 13.79
C ARG A 94 -5.02 -7.27 14.21
N VAL A 95 -4.64 -6.00 14.12
CA VAL A 95 -3.40 -5.49 14.70
C VAL A 95 -3.74 -4.53 15.82
N ASP A 96 -3.34 -4.86 17.04
CA ASP A 96 -3.56 -4.00 18.19
C ASP A 96 -2.48 -2.91 18.22
N THR A 97 -2.89 -1.63 18.18
CA THR A 97 -1.99 -0.48 18.33
C THR A 97 -2.26 0.22 19.67
N PRO A 98 -1.34 1.06 20.18
CA PRO A 98 -1.59 1.83 21.39
C PRO A 98 -2.78 2.81 21.29
N GLN A 99 -3.23 3.13 20.07
CA GLN A 99 -4.35 4.05 19.80
C GLN A 99 -5.65 3.34 19.42
N GLY A 100 -5.65 2.00 19.35
CA GLY A 100 -6.79 1.19 18.97
C GLY A 100 -6.43 0.05 18.03
N ALA A 101 -7.29 -0.94 17.94
CA ALA A 101 -7.13 -2.03 16.99
C ALA A 101 -7.43 -1.55 15.56
N MET A 102 -6.64 -2.02 14.60
CA MET A 102 -6.88 -1.84 13.17
C MET A 102 -7.11 -3.18 12.48
N ALA A 103 -7.96 -3.19 11.46
CA ALA A 103 -8.02 -4.30 10.51
C ALA A 103 -6.94 -4.11 9.43
N LEU A 104 -6.17 -5.15 9.17
CA LEU A 104 -5.17 -5.19 8.11
C LEU A 104 -5.59 -6.24 7.07
N VAL A 105 -5.73 -5.80 5.82
CA VAL A 105 -6.08 -6.63 4.67
C VAL A 105 -4.85 -6.79 3.78
N PHE A 106 -4.68 -7.97 3.21
CA PHE A 106 -3.53 -8.29 2.38
C PHE A 106 -3.96 -8.56 0.95
N ARG A 107 -3.29 -7.92 0.00
CA ARG A 107 -3.44 -8.13 -1.44
C ARG A 107 -3.09 -9.56 -1.81
N ASP A 108 -3.87 -10.21 -2.66
CA ASP A 108 -3.43 -11.43 -3.36
C ASP A 108 -2.46 -11.02 -4.47
N ASP A 109 -1.16 -11.23 -4.22
CA ASP A 109 -0.10 -10.71 -5.10
C ASP A 109 -0.24 -11.32 -6.50
N ARG A 110 -0.39 -12.64 -6.57
CA ARG A 110 -0.50 -13.37 -7.83
C ARG A 110 -1.69 -12.92 -8.67
N LEU A 111 -2.90 -12.88 -8.10
CA LEU A 111 -4.08 -12.50 -8.88
C LEU A 111 -4.07 -11.03 -9.28
N SER A 112 -3.56 -10.17 -8.42
CA SER A 112 -3.44 -8.76 -8.73
C SER A 112 -2.38 -8.52 -9.82
N ASP A 113 -1.26 -9.26 -9.80
CA ASP A 113 -0.21 -9.20 -10.83
C ASP A 113 -0.68 -9.78 -12.17
N LYS A 114 -1.55 -10.79 -12.17
CA LYS A 114 -2.19 -11.25 -13.42
C LYS A 114 -2.96 -10.13 -14.12
N ILE A 115 -3.70 -9.32 -13.36
CA ILE A 115 -4.40 -8.14 -13.90
C ILE A 115 -3.40 -7.07 -14.33
N GLY A 116 -2.38 -6.81 -13.50
CA GLY A 116 -1.38 -5.77 -13.75
C GLY A 116 -0.48 -6.03 -14.95
N PHE A 117 -0.08 -7.28 -15.20
CA PHE A 117 1.06 -7.58 -16.09
C PHE A 117 0.82 -8.71 -17.09
N GLU A 118 -0.13 -9.62 -16.84
CA GLU A 118 -0.31 -10.80 -17.71
C GLU A 118 -1.51 -10.64 -18.67
N TYR A 119 -2.68 -10.31 -18.13
CA TYR A 119 -3.94 -10.24 -18.88
C TYR A 119 -3.98 -9.11 -19.92
N GLN A 120 -3.07 -8.15 -19.84
CA GLN A 120 -2.83 -7.17 -20.91
C GLN A 120 -2.47 -7.83 -22.26
N HIS A 121 -1.94 -9.06 -22.24
CA HIS A 121 -1.55 -9.81 -23.43
C HIS A 121 -2.60 -10.84 -23.88
N TRP A 122 -3.75 -10.90 -23.21
CA TRP A 122 -4.76 -11.94 -23.43
C TRP A 122 -5.98 -11.39 -24.19
N ASP A 123 -6.79 -12.29 -24.74
CA ASP A 123 -8.17 -11.95 -25.05
C ASP A 123 -8.90 -11.57 -23.75
N GLN A 124 -9.63 -10.46 -23.79
CA GLN A 124 -10.23 -9.86 -22.60
C GLN A 124 -11.33 -10.75 -22.01
N GLY A 125 -12.03 -11.52 -22.86
CA GLY A 125 -12.99 -12.52 -22.40
C GLY A 125 -12.31 -13.73 -21.76
N GLU A 126 -11.18 -14.19 -22.29
CA GLU A 126 -10.37 -15.26 -21.69
C GLU A 126 -9.78 -14.86 -20.35
N ALA A 127 -9.23 -13.65 -20.24
CA ALA A 127 -8.70 -13.11 -18.99
C ALA A 127 -9.77 -13.08 -17.88
N VAL A 128 -10.98 -12.61 -18.19
CA VAL A 128 -12.10 -12.61 -17.24
C VAL A 128 -12.47 -14.04 -16.81
N ARG A 129 -12.58 -14.98 -17.76
CA ARG A 129 -12.91 -16.38 -17.44
C ARG A 129 -11.85 -17.04 -16.56
N ASP A 130 -10.58 -16.74 -16.82
CA ASP A 130 -9.47 -17.24 -16.02
C ASP A 130 -9.51 -16.67 -14.60
N LEU A 131 -9.68 -15.36 -14.43
CA LEU A 131 -9.77 -14.73 -13.12
C LEU A 131 -10.95 -15.28 -12.29
N VAL A 132 -12.12 -15.44 -12.92
CA VAL A 132 -13.29 -16.04 -12.24
C VAL A 132 -12.99 -17.46 -11.79
N ARG A 133 -12.40 -18.29 -12.65
CA ARG A 133 -12.00 -19.67 -12.31
C ARG A 133 -11.03 -19.71 -11.14
N GLU A 134 -10.08 -18.78 -11.07
CA GLU A 134 -9.14 -18.67 -9.96
C GLU A 134 -9.84 -18.32 -8.64
N LEU A 135 -10.79 -17.38 -8.67
CA LEU A 135 -11.62 -17.03 -7.51
C LEU A 135 -12.51 -18.20 -7.07
N GLU A 136 -13.07 -18.97 -8.00
CA GLU A 136 -13.81 -20.20 -7.70
C GLU A 136 -12.91 -21.26 -7.04
N ALA A 137 -11.67 -21.41 -7.52
CA ALA A 137 -10.69 -22.31 -6.92
C ALA A 137 -10.33 -21.88 -5.49
N ILE A 138 -10.19 -20.57 -5.23
CA ILE A 138 -10.02 -20.05 -3.87
C ILE A 138 -11.24 -20.40 -3.01
N HIS A 139 -12.46 -20.12 -3.48
CA HIS A 139 -13.68 -20.48 -2.76
C HIS A 139 -13.77 -21.98 -2.45
N ALA A 140 -13.36 -22.85 -3.37
CA ALA A 140 -13.33 -24.30 -3.16
C ALA A 140 -12.28 -24.74 -2.12
N ARG A 141 -11.13 -24.06 -2.03
CA ARG A 141 -10.11 -24.33 -1.01
C ARG A 141 -10.47 -23.78 0.37
N MET A 142 -11.25 -22.69 0.40
CA MET A 142 -11.69 -22.03 1.63
C MET A 142 -13.01 -22.58 2.18
N GLN A 143 -13.47 -23.75 1.72
CA GLN A 143 -14.67 -24.38 2.26
C GLN A 143 -14.53 -24.62 3.77
N GLY A 144 -15.49 -24.13 4.55
CA GLY A 144 -15.44 -24.13 6.01
C GLY A 144 -15.04 -22.79 6.63
N HIS A 145 -14.53 -21.84 5.84
CA HIS A 145 -14.38 -20.45 6.27
C HIS A 145 -15.65 -19.66 5.92
N PRO A 146 -16.27 -18.92 6.87
CA PRO A 146 -17.62 -18.37 6.71
C PRO A 146 -17.71 -17.28 5.63
N ALA A 147 -16.66 -16.48 5.43
CA ALA A 147 -16.65 -15.41 4.43
C ALA A 147 -15.22 -15.03 4.02
N PRO A 148 -14.54 -15.79 3.14
CA PRO A 148 -13.22 -15.43 2.64
C PRO A 148 -13.25 -14.11 1.87
N LEU A 149 -12.28 -13.23 2.13
CA LEU A 149 -12.10 -11.97 1.42
C LEU A 149 -10.87 -12.08 0.50
N VAL A 150 -11.08 -11.93 -0.81
CA VAL A 150 -9.97 -11.80 -1.77
C VAL A 150 -9.81 -10.32 -2.10
N ALA A 151 -8.67 -9.74 -1.73
CA ALA A 151 -8.35 -8.35 -2.05
C ALA A 151 -7.48 -8.29 -3.31
N LEU A 152 -8.06 -7.79 -4.40
CA LEU A 152 -7.36 -7.49 -5.64
C LEU A 152 -7.02 -6.00 -5.65
N ILE A 153 -5.75 -5.67 -5.41
CA ILE A 153 -5.26 -4.29 -5.28
C ILE A 153 -4.10 -4.16 -6.25
N LEU A 154 -4.11 -3.18 -7.15
CA LEU A 154 -3.05 -3.01 -8.13
C LEU A 154 -2.86 -1.55 -8.49
N ASP A 155 -1.71 -1.25 -9.06
CA ASP A 155 -1.47 0.02 -9.71
C ASP A 155 -2.25 0.08 -11.03
N GLY A 156 -3.00 1.16 -11.21
CA GLY A 156 -3.75 1.40 -12.43
C GLY A 156 -2.87 1.72 -13.63
N GLU A 157 -1.67 2.28 -13.44
CA GLU A 157 -0.74 2.60 -14.53
C GLU A 157 -0.23 1.33 -15.21
N ASN A 158 0.12 0.31 -14.41
CA ASN A 158 0.60 -0.98 -14.90
C ASN A 158 -0.45 -1.73 -15.74
N ALA A 159 -1.73 -1.60 -15.38
CA ALA A 159 -2.79 -2.30 -16.10
C ALA A 159 -3.36 -1.48 -17.27
N TRP A 160 -4.02 -0.36 -16.98
CA TRP A 160 -5.02 0.18 -17.90
C TRP A 160 -4.44 0.80 -19.16
N SER A 161 -3.22 1.32 -19.10
CA SER A 161 -2.50 1.88 -20.25
C SER A 161 -2.18 0.85 -21.34
N TYR A 162 -2.13 -0.43 -20.98
CA TYR A 162 -1.72 -1.52 -21.87
C TYR A 162 -2.88 -2.39 -22.35
N TYR A 163 -4.07 -2.22 -21.76
CA TYR A 163 -5.26 -2.95 -22.16
C TYR A 163 -5.96 -2.26 -23.34
N PRO A 164 -6.63 -3.02 -24.23
CA PRO A 164 -7.53 -2.47 -25.22
C PRO A 164 -8.59 -1.55 -24.58
N GLU A 165 -8.79 -0.37 -25.18
CA GLU A 165 -9.75 0.64 -24.70
C GLU A 165 -9.56 1.03 -23.22
N GLY A 166 -8.31 1.07 -22.74
CA GLY A 166 -8.03 1.46 -21.36
C GLY A 166 -8.56 0.46 -20.32
N GLY A 167 -8.70 -0.82 -20.69
CA GLY A 167 -9.26 -1.86 -19.80
C GLY A 167 -10.78 -1.90 -19.74
N ALA A 168 -11.49 -1.04 -20.48
CA ALA A 168 -12.95 -0.96 -20.41
C ALA A 168 -13.65 -2.29 -20.73
N LEU A 169 -13.14 -3.06 -21.69
CA LEU A 169 -13.68 -4.36 -22.07
C LEU A 169 -13.50 -5.39 -20.94
N PHE A 170 -12.29 -5.49 -20.38
CA PHE A 170 -12.00 -6.37 -19.25
C PHE A 170 -12.87 -6.04 -18.04
N LEU A 171 -12.88 -4.78 -17.61
CA LEU A 171 -13.59 -4.35 -16.41
C LEU A 171 -15.09 -4.62 -16.55
N ARG A 172 -15.71 -4.25 -17.69
CA ARG A 172 -17.14 -4.54 -17.93
C ARG A 172 -17.43 -6.05 -17.91
N GLY A 173 -16.57 -6.84 -18.53
CA GLY A 173 -16.68 -8.30 -18.54
C GLY A 173 -16.59 -8.87 -17.12
N LEU A 174 -15.59 -8.43 -16.36
CA LEU A 174 -15.35 -8.86 -14.98
C LEU A 174 -16.51 -8.47 -14.06
N TYR A 175 -16.92 -7.21 -14.06
CA TYR A 175 -18.03 -6.74 -13.24
C TYR A 175 -19.33 -7.47 -13.56
N ARG A 176 -19.62 -7.77 -14.84
CA ARG A 176 -20.79 -8.57 -15.23
C ARG A 176 -20.68 -9.99 -14.70
N ALA A 177 -19.55 -10.66 -14.96
CA ALA A 177 -19.34 -12.04 -14.53
C ALA A 177 -19.46 -12.20 -13.02
N LEU A 178 -18.91 -11.26 -12.24
CA LEU A 178 -18.98 -11.27 -10.78
C LEU A 178 -20.36 -10.87 -10.23
N ALA A 179 -21.07 -9.92 -10.86
CA ALA A 179 -22.40 -9.51 -10.43
C ALA A 179 -23.45 -10.63 -10.63
N GLU A 180 -23.27 -11.46 -11.65
CA GLU A 180 -24.14 -12.60 -11.97
C GLU A 180 -23.67 -13.91 -11.29
N HIS A 181 -22.54 -13.90 -10.58
CA HIS A 181 -21.94 -15.11 -10.04
C HIS A 181 -22.70 -15.63 -8.81
N PRO A 182 -23.09 -16.92 -8.75
CA PRO A 182 -23.91 -17.45 -7.65
C PRO A 182 -23.15 -17.62 -6.32
N LYS A 183 -21.82 -17.62 -6.35
CA LYS A 183 -20.97 -17.93 -5.18
C LYS A 183 -19.97 -16.83 -4.80
N LEU A 184 -19.78 -15.84 -5.68
CA LEU A 184 -18.79 -14.78 -5.49
C LEU A 184 -19.56 -13.48 -5.31
N LYS A 185 -19.11 -12.63 -4.39
CA LYS A 185 -19.77 -11.37 -4.08
C LYS A 185 -18.76 -10.25 -4.08
N MET A 186 -19.03 -9.22 -4.89
CA MET A 186 -18.28 -7.97 -4.82
C MET A 186 -18.73 -7.15 -3.62
N THR A 187 -17.76 -6.54 -2.95
CA THR A 187 -17.97 -5.68 -1.77
C THR A 187 -16.85 -4.67 -1.67
N THR A 188 -17.06 -3.61 -0.89
CA THR A 188 -15.96 -2.77 -0.40
C THR A 188 -15.35 -3.41 0.84
N ILE A 189 -14.08 -3.08 1.16
CA ILE A 189 -13.41 -3.56 2.37
C ILE A 189 -14.19 -3.11 3.62
N GLY A 190 -14.56 -1.83 3.71
CA GLY A 190 -15.36 -1.31 4.83
C GLY A 190 -16.70 -2.02 4.99
N GLY A 191 -17.43 -2.22 3.89
CA GLY A 191 -18.72 -2.93 3.93
C GLY A 191 -18.60 -4.41 4.28
N TYR A 192 -17.48 -5.06 3.94
CA TYR A 192 -17.18 -6.41 4.41
C TYR A 192 -16.90 -6.44 5.92
N LEU A 193 -16.05 -5.52 6.40
CA LEU A 193 -15.63 -5.45 7.81
C LEU A 193 -16.78 -5.12 8.77
N ASP A 194 -17.85 -4.47 8.30
CA ASP A 194 -19.04 -4.20 9.09
C ASP A 194 -19.77 -5.48 9.54
N PHE A 195 -19.65 -6.57 8.76
CA PHE A 195 -20.26 -7.87 9.07
C PHE A 195 -19.25 -8.95 9.47
N HIS A 196 -17.99 -8.76 9.06
CA HIS A 196 -16.91 -9.73 9.25
C HIS A 196 -15.66 -9.04 9.81
N PRO A 197 -15.70 -8.54 11.07
CA PRO A 197 -14.54 -7.94 11.70
C PRO A 197 -13.43 -8.99 11.89
N PRO A 198 -12.14 -8.58 11.97
CA PRO A 198 -11.03 -9.51 12.11
C PRO A 198 -11.07 -10.27 13.43
N GLU A 199 -11.23 -11.59 13.35
CA GLU A 199 -11.21 -12.49 14.51
C GLU A 199 -9.78 -12.84 14.93
N GLN A 200 -8.89 -13.01 13.95
CA GLN A 200 -7.50 -13.43 14.16
C GLN A 200 -6.61 -12.25 14.45
N LYS A 201 -5.79 -12.36 15.50
CA LYS A 201 -4.80 -11.35 15.87
C LYS A 201 -3.46 -11.65 15.19
N LEU A 202 -2.86 -10.65 14.58
CA LEU A 202 -1.49 -10.71 14.11
C LEU A 202 -0.56 -10.29 15.26
N GLU A 203 0.08 -11.27 15.91
CA GLU A 203 0.89 -11.02 17.12
C GLU A 203 2.11 -10.13 16.87
N ARG A 204 2.66 -10.18 15.65
CA ARG A 204 3.81 -9.39 15.24
C ARG A 204 3.64 -8.95 13.80
N LEU A 205 3.66 -7.64 13.57
CA LEU A 205 3.79 -7.06 12.25
C LEU A 205 5.27 -6.82 11.93
N VAL A 206 5.76 -7.41 10.85
CA VAL A 206 7.07 -7.06 10.28
C VAL A 206 6.88 -5.80 9.43
N PRO A 207 7.70 -4.75 9.63
CA PRO A 207 7.62 -3.56 8.78
C PRO A 207 7.97 -3.92 7.32
N GLY A 208 7.25 -3.36 6.36
CA GLY A 208 7.49 -3.63 4.95
C GLY A 208 6.46 -2.97 4.05
N SER A 209 6.64 -3.16 2.75
CA SER A 209 5.78 -2.64 1.70
C SER A 209 5.17 -3.78 0.90
N TRP A 210 4.28 -3.45 -0.04
CA TRP A 210 3.79 -4.44 -1.00
C TRP A 210 4.88 -4.94 -1.97
N VAL A 211 6.01 -4.25 -2.08
CA VAL A 211 7.16 -4.68 -2.89
C VAL A 211 8.13 -5.48 -2.02
N PHE A 212 8.25 -6.77 -2.33
CA PHE A 212 9.10 -7.75 -1.63
C PHE A 212 8.82 -7.93 -0.13
N GLY A 213 7.82 -7.26 0.46
CA GLY A 213 7.58 -7.32 1.89
C GLY A 213 8.64 -6.62 2.74
N THR A 214 9.43 -5.72 2.14
CA THR A 214 10.49 -4.95 2.82
C THR A 214 10.44 -3.48 2.39
N PHE A 215 11.34 -2.64 2.89
CA PHE A 215 11.52 -1.26 2.43
C PHE A 215 12.73 -1.08 1.50
N SER A 216 13.35 -2.16 1.01
CA SER A 216 14.59 -2.08 0.20
C SER A 216 14.42 -1.31 -1.11
N THR A 217 13.18 -1.17 -1.58
CA THR A 217 12.84 -0.34 -2.73
C THR A 217 13.06 1.16 -2.48
N TRP A 218 12.94 1.67 -1.24
CA TRP A 218 13.08 3.11 -0.95
C TRP A 218 14.28 3.47 -0.07
N ILE A 219 14.97 2.48 0.52
CA ILE A 219 16.14 2.72 1.38
C ILE A 219 17.11 1.53 1.33
N GLY A 220 18.40 1.79 1.51
CA GLY A 220 19.44 0.75 1.62
C GLY A 220 20.44 0.73 0.46
N HIS A 221 20.13 1.39 -0.66
CA HIS A 221 21.04 1.57 -1.79
C HIS A 221 21.75 2.93 -1.72
N PRO A 222 23.05 3.07 -2.09
CA PRO A 222 23.80 4.33 -1.96
C PRO A 222 23.10 5.54 -2.59
N ALA A 223 22.54 5.41 -3.80
CA ALA A 223 21.81 6.50 -4.46
C ALA A 223 20.55 6.93 -3.66
N LYS A 224 19.79 5.96 -3.16
CA LYS A 224 18.58 6.21 -2.34
C LYS A 224 18.95 6.85 -1.01
N THR A 225 20.06 6.41 -0.41
CA THR A 225 20.57 6.95 0.85
C THR A 225 21.07 8.38 0.69
N GLU A 226 21.68 8.73 -0.45
CA GLU A 226 21.99 10.13 -0.76
C GLU A 226 20.72 10.97 -0.94
N ALA A 227 19.66 10.45 -1.57
CA ALA A 227 18.38 11.16 -1.66
C ALA A 227 17.78 11.44 -0.25
N TRP A 228 17.80 10.46 0.64
CA TRP A 228 17.42 10.67 2.05
C TRP A 228 18.30 11.72 2.75
N ARG A 229 19.63 11.69 2.56
CA ARG A 229 20.54 12.71 3.11
C ARG A 229 20.18 14.11 2.59
N ARG A 230 19.80 14.25 1.32
CA ARG A 230 19.35 15.53 0.73
C ARG A 230 18.04 16.00 1.34
N LEU A 231 17.06 15.11 1.49
CA LEU A 231 15.79 15.42 2.14
C LEU A 231 15.99 15.89 3.59
N ILE A 232 16.88 15.22 4.35
CA ILE A 232 17.26 15.63 5.71
C ILE A 232 17.88 17.04 5.71
N ARG A 233 18.81 17.33 4.77
CA ARG A 233 19.43 18.66 4.64
C ARG A 233 18.38 19.74 4.33
N ALA A 234 17.43 19.44 3.44
CA ALA A 234 16.34 20.36 3.07
C ALA A 234 15.45 20.66 4.29
N LYS A 235 15.00 19.63 5.02
CA LYS A 235 14.21 19.79 6.25
C LYS A 235 14.93 20.66 7.27
N ARG A 236 16.22 20.42 7.53
CA ARG A 236 17.02 21.24 8.46
C ARG A 236 17.21 22.67 7.99
N ALA A 237 17.34 22.89 6.69
CA ALA A 237 17.42 24.25 6.14
C ALA A 237 16.12 25.01 6.39
N LEU A 238 14.98 24.35 6.18
CA LEU A 238 13.66 24.90 6.51
C LEU A 238 13.54 25.21 8.01
N ASP A 239 13.93 24.28 8.89
CA ASP A 239 13.85 24.48 10.35
C ASP A 239 14.66 25.70 10.82
N ARG A 240 15.85 25.91 10.25
CA ARG A 240 16.67 27.11 10.52
C ARG A 240 16.07 28.40 9.96
N ALA A 241 15.29 28.31 8.88
CA ALA A 241 14.60 29.45 8.30
C ALA A 241 13.28 29.75 9.02
N TRP A 242 12.65 28.74 9.64
CA TRP A 242 11.29 28.78 10.18
C TRP A 242 10.94 30.01 11.02
N PRO A 243 11.78 30.47 11.99
CA PRO A 243 11.45 31.63 12.83
C PRO A 243 11.38 32.96 12.05
N ARG A 244 11.91 33.01 10.83
CA ARG A 244 11.97 34.19 9.97
C ARG A 244 10.89 34.19 8.88
N LEU A 245 10.13 33.12 8.74
CA LEU A 245 9.10 32.98 7.72
C LEU A 245 7.78 33.61 8.19
N THR A 246 7.08 34.27 7.27
CA THR A 246 5.69 34.69 7.49
C THR A 246 4.76 33.48 7.47
N PRO A 247 3.54 33.54 8.04
CA PRO A 247 2.60 32.42 8.00
C PRO A 247 2.34 31.89 6.58
N LYS A 248 2.20 32.78 5.59
CA LYS A 248 2.05 32.40 4.17
C LYS A 248 3.28 31.66 3.63
N ALA A 249 4.48 32.10 4.00
CA ALA A 249 5.71 31.44 3.59
C ALA A 249 5.91 30.08 4.29
N GLN A 250 5.44 29.93 5.53
CA GLN A 250 5.44 28.65 6.24
C GLN A 250 4.54 27.64 5.55
N GLU A 251 3.32 28.03 5.15
CA GLU A 251 2.40 27.15 4.43
C GLU A 251 3.00 26.66 3.10
N ALA A 252 3.51 27.59 2.28
CA ALA A 252 4.16 27.25 1.01
C ALA A 252 5.40 26.36 1.21
N ALA A 253 6.18 26.59 2.27
CA ALA A 253 7.35 25.77 2.57
C ALA A 253 6.98 24.36 3.06
N LEU A 254 5.90 24.20 3.82
CA LEU A 254 5.39 22.89 4.22
C LEU A 254 4.86 22.10 3.02
N GLU A 255 4.21 22.77 2.06
CA GLU A 255 3.76 22.15 0.81
C GLU A 255 4.95 21.72 -0.05
N ALA A 256 5.95 22.59 -0.24
CA ALA A 256 7.17 22.23 -0.96
C ALA A 256 7.92 21.07 -0.30
N LEU A 257 8.02 21.07 1.04
CA LEU A 257 8.62 19.95 1.76
C LEU A 257 7.82 18.66 1.56
N ALA A 258 6.49 18.72 1.57
CA ALA A 258 5.64 17.55 1.33
C ALA A 258 5.85 16.94 -0.06
N ILE A 259 6.10 17.77 -1.08
CA ILE A 259 6.48 17.30 -2.42
C ILE A 259 7.82 16.56 -2.34
N CYS A 260 8.84 17.11 -1.68
CA CYS A 260 10.14 16.45 -1.51
C CYS A 260 10.08 15.15 -0.69
N GLU A 261 9.04 14.96 0.14
CA GLU A 261 8.82 13.76 0.94
C GLU A 261 8.15 12.62 0.15
N GLY A 262 7.83 12.81 -1.14
CA GLY A 262 7.25 11.79 -2.00
C GLY A 262 8.12 10.53 -2.14
N SER A 263 7.50 9.35 -2.08
CA SER A 263 8.23 8.08 -2.24
C SER A 263 8.77 7.89 -3.66
N ASP A 264 8.19 8.56 -4.66
CA ASP A 264 8.60 8.51 -6.07
C ASP A 264 10.08 8.88 -6.27
N TRP A 265 10.60 9.84 -5.50
CA TRP A 265 12.02 10.25 -5.55
C TRP A 265 13.00 9.11 -5.27
N THR A 266 12.63 8.19 -4.39
CA THR A 266 13.50 7.03 -4.10
C THR A 266 13.14 5.79 -4.90
N TRP A 267 11.94 5.74 -5.48
CA TRP A 267 11.54 4.70 -6.44
C TRP A 267 12.35 4.78 -7.73
N TRP A 268 12.49 5.98 -8.32
CA TRP A 268 13.19 6.16 -9.60
C TRP A 268 14.68 5.86 -9.52
N LEU A 269 15.30 5.97 -8.34
CA LEU A 269 16.73 5.68 -8.12
C LEU A 269 17.06 4.17 -8.00
N ALA A 270 16.19 3.29 -8.50
CA ALA A 270 16.48 1.86 -8.63
C ALA A 270 17.27 1.56 -9.92
N GLU A 271 18.27 0.68 -9.83
CA GLU A 271 19.19 0.34 -10.92
C GLU A 271 18.52 -0.19 -12.20
N HIS A 272 17.26 -0.62 -12.12
CA HIS A 272 16.50 -1.13 -13.26
C HIS A 272 15.72 -0.05 -14.03
N ASN A 273 15.67 1.20 -13.53
CA ASN A 273 14.94 2.26 -14.21
C ASN A 273 15.77 2.85 -15.36
N PRO A 274 15.14 3.28 -16.47
CA PRO A 274 15.85 3.83 -17.61
C PRO A 274 16.65 5.10 -17.21
N ASP A 275 17.92 5.16 -17.59
CA ASP A 275 18.83 6.27 -17.24
C ASP A 275 18.26 7.65 -17.60
N ASP A 276 17.59 7.77 -18.75
CA ASP A 276 16.97 9.03 -19.20
C ASP A 276 15.83 9.46 -18.26
N THR A 277 15.03 8.52 -17.75
CA THR A 277 13.96 8.80 -16.78
C THR A 277 14.51 9.15 -15.41
N VAL A 278 15.63 8.53 -15.01
CA VAL A 278 16.34 8.90 -13.77
C VAL A 278 16.89 10.32 -13.86
N GLN A 279 17.46 10.71 -15.01
CA GLN A 279 17.99 12.06 -15.23
C GLN A 279 16.91 13.15 -15.19
N ASP A 280 15.74 12.89 -15.79
CA ASP A 280 14.61 13.82 -15.74
C ASP A 280 14.11 14.00 -14.28
N PHE A 281 14.09 12.92 -13.49
CA PHE A 281 13.70 12.99 -12.08
C PHE A 281 14.74 13.70 -11.21
N ASP A 282 16.03 13.46 -11.45
CA ASP A 282 17.14 14.12 -10.73
C ASP A 282 17.20 15.64 -10.97
N ALA A 283 16.64 16.12 -12.09
CA ALA A 283 16.62 17.54 -12.44
C ALA A 283 15.48 18.34 -11.79
N LEU A 284 14.48 17.67 -11.23
CA LEU A 284 13.30 18.26 -10.56
C LEU A 284 13.56 18.58 -9.08
#